data_AF-A0A897N5Y9-F1
#
_entry.id   AF-A0A897N5Y9-F1
#
_cell.length_a   1.000
_cell.length_b   1.000
_cell.length_c   1.000
_cell.angle_alpha   90.00
_cell.angle_beta   90.00
_cell.angle_gamma   90.00
#
_symmetry.space_group_name_H-M   'P 1'
#
loop_
_entity.id
_entity.type
_entity.pdbx_description
1 polymer ?
#
loop_
_entity_poly.entity_id
_entity_poly.type
_entity_poly.pdbx_seq_one_letter_code
_entity_poly.pdbx_strand_id
1 'polypeptide(L)' 'MASELDTMTTLPALGDLTYREWHAFINGLYSGFVWGHRQHPYGRERHYWRAGYMIGTMVRYTGLALLYREIKRE' A
#
# COMPACT_ATOMS: atom_id res chain seq x y z
N MET A 1 5.70 -1.66 -26.05
CA MET A 1 6.76 -1.11 -25.18
C MET A 1 6.08 -0.15 -24.23
N ALA A 2 5.86 -0.55 -22.97
CA ALA A 2 5.34 0.35 -21.95
C ALA A 2 6.54 1.02 -21.29
N SER A 3 6.60 2.35 -21.35
CA SER A 3 7.67 3.12 -20.73
C SER A 3 7.44 3.24 -19.22
N GLU A 4 8.49 3.34 -18.40
CA GLU A 4 8.35 3.51 -16.94
C GLU A 4 7.59 4.78 -16.52
N LEU A 5 7.39 5.70 -17.46
CA LEU A 5 6.68 6.98 -17.31
C LEU A 5 5.23 6.90 -17.78
N ASP A 6 4.81 5.80 -18.39
CA ASP A 6 3.44 5.65 -18.84
C ASP A 6 2.51 5.50 -17.62
N THR A 7 1.40 6.23 -17.65
CA THR A 7 0.35 6.12 -16.64
C THR A 7 -0.19 4.69 -16.63
N MET A 8 -0.01 4.01 -15.51
CA MET A 8 -0.44 2.62 -15.35
C MET A 8 -1.85 2.53 -14.78
N THR A 9 -2.18 3.38 -13.81
CA THR A 9 -3.50 3.40 -13.20
C THR A 9 -3.86 4.78 -12.69
N THR A 10 -5.15 5.07 -12.65
CA THR A 10 -5.68 6.31 -12.08
C THR A 10 -6.44 5.94 -10.82
N LEU A 11 -5.97 6.43 -9.67
CA LEU A 11 -6.66 6.24 -8.40
C LEU A 11 -7.38 7.52 -8.01
N PRO A 12 -8.63 7.43 -7.47
CA PRO A 12 -9.41 8.61 -7.08
C PRO A 12 -8.68 9.55 -6.10
N ALA A 13 -7.81 9.02 -5.24
CA ALA A 13 -7.12 9.79 -4.21
C ALA A 13 -5.64 10.13 -4.55
N LEU A 14 -5.02 9.41 -5.48
CA LEU A 14 -3.60 9.55 -5.80
C LEU A 14 -3.34 10.04 -7.23
N GLY A 15 -4.40 10.21 -8.03
CA GLY A 15 -4.31 10.67 -9.42
C GLY A 15 -3.74 9.61 -10.36
N ASP A 16 -3.15 10.08 -11.44
CA ASP A 16 -2.47 9.26 -12.44
C ASP A 16 -1.12 8.79 -11.90
N LEU A 17 -1.00 7.49 -11.66
CA LEU A 17 0.23 6.86 -11.19
C LEU A 17 0.97 6.23 -12.35
N THR A 18 2.24 6.60 -12.49
CA THR A 18 3.17 5.91 -13.40
C THR A 18 3.42 4.47 -12.93
N TYR A 19 3.93 3.63 -13.82
CA TYR A 19 4.30 2.24 -13.50
C TYR A 19 5.17 2.15 -12.23
N ARG A 20 6.17 3.03 -12.09
CA ARG A 20 7.06 3.05 -10.92
C ARG A 20 6.37 3.46 -9.63
N GLU A 21 5.51 4.47 -9.69
CA GLU A 21 4.77 4.97 -8.53
C GLU A 21 3.72 3.95 -8.07
N TRP A 22 3.04 3.30 -9.01
CA TRP A 22 2.12 2.21 -8.72
C TRP A 22 2.83 1.00 -8.12
N HIS A 23 3.98 0.62 -8.67
CA HIS A 23 4.78 -0.47 -8.11
C HIS A 23 5.30 -0.14 -6.71
N ALA A 24 5.73 1.11 -6.47
CA ALA A 24 6.09 1.58 -5.14
C ALA A 24 4.90 1.53 -4.17
N PHE A 25 3.70 1.92 -4.62
CA PHE A 25 2.47 1.84 -3.84
C PHE A 25 2.10 0.40 -3.46
N ILE A 26 2.06 -0.53 -4.43
CA ILE A 26 1.75 -1.94 -4.15
C ILE A 26 2.77 -2.56 -3.21
N ASN A 27 4.06 -2.29 -3.42
CA ASN A 27 5.10 -2.81 -2.53
C ASN A 27 4.92 -2.26 -1.10
N GLY A 28 4.56 -0.99 -0.98
CA GLY A 28 4.14 -0.39 0.28
C GLY A 28 2.97 -1.12 0.92
N LEU A 29 1.89 -1.33 0.16
CA LEU A 29 0.67 -2.02 0.61
C LEU A 29 0.96 -3.43 1.14
N TYR A 30 1.70 -4.21 0.36
CA TYR A 30 2.11 -5.56 0.75
C TYR A 30 3.00 -5.51 1.99
N SER A 31 3.96 -4.58 2.04
CA SER A 31 4.82 -4.39 3.21
C SER A 31 3.99 -4.10 4.44
N GLY A 32 3.09 -3.11 4.42
CA GLY A 32 2.28 -2.74 5.59
C GLY A 32 1.30 -3.82 6.04
N PHE A 33 0.80 -4.66 5.12
CA PHE A 33 -0.07 -5.77 5.42
C PHE A 33 0.68 -6.96 6.04
N VAL A 34 1.80 -7.37 5.44
CA VAL A 34 2.54 -8.58 5.85
C VAL A 34 3.61 -8.28 6.91
N TRP A 35 4.35 -7.17 6.77
CA TRP A 35 5.55 -6.83 7.55
C TRP A 35 5.41 -5.50 8.34
N GLY A 36 6.01 -5.41 9.52
CA GLY A 36 6.10 -4.15 10.27
C GLY A 36 7.24 -3.23 9.79
N HIS A 37 8.03 -3.63 8.80
CA HIS A 37 9.32 -2.99 8.52
C HIS A 37 9.18 -1.77 7.61
N ARG A 38 9.74 -0.64 8.04
CA ARG A 38 9.67 0.66 7.32
C ARG A 38 10.78 0.86 6.28
N GLN A 39 11.65 -0.13 6.07
CA GLN A 39 12.73 0.00 5.09
C GLN A 39 12.17 -0.20 3.68
N HIS A 40 12.48 0.74 2.79
CA HIS A 40 12.08 0.69 1.40
C HIS A 40 13.23 1.19 0.50
N PRO A 41 13.40 0.64 -0.71
CA PRO A 41 14.46 1.07 -1.63
C PRO A 41 14.15 2.39 -2.36
N TYR A 42 12.93 2.92 -2.23
CA TYR A 42 12.47 4.08 -3.01
C TYR A 42 12.98 5.42 -2.46
N GLY A 43 13.55 6.24 -3.33
CA GLY A 43 13.96 7.61 -3.04
C GLY A 43 12.86 8.63 -3.34
N ARG A 44 12.57 8.85 -4.63
CA ARG A 44 11.62 9.87 -5.11
C ARG A 44 10.16 9.45 -4.94
N GLU A 45 9.88 8.16 -5.10
CA GLU A 45 8.56 7.53 -5.06
C GLU A 45 8.14 7.13 -3.63
N ARG A 46 8.90 7.58 -2.61
CA ARG A 46 8.71 7.25 -1.20
C ARG A 46 7.30 7.57 -0.70
N HIS A 47 6.67 8.62 -1.23
CA HIS A 47 5.32 9.04 -0.82
C HIS A 47 4.26 8.00 -1.18
N TYR A 48 4.34 7.41 -2.37
CA TYR A 48 3.41 6.36 -2.82
C TYR A 48 3.61 5.06 -2.03
N TRP A 49 4.86 4.68 -1.78
CA TRP A 49 5.16 3.54 -0.91
C TRP A 49 4.58 3.73 0.50
N ARG A 50 4.73 4.92 1.09
CA ARG A 50 4.15 5.23 2.41
C ARG A 50 2.62 5.18 2.40
N ALA A 51 1.98 5.69 1.35
CA ALA A 51 0.54 5.63 1.22
C ALA A 51 0.05 4.18 1.18
N GLY A 52 0.69 3.34 0.36
CA GLY A 52 0.42 1.90 0.32
C GLY A 52 0.61 1.26 1.69
N TYR A 53 1.76 1.49 2.33
CA TYR A 53 2.09 0.93 3.65
C TYR A 53 1.04 1.26 4.70
N MET A 54 0.61 2.52 4.78
CA MET A 54 -0.40 2.95 5.76
C MET A 54 -1.74 2.24 5.54
N ILE A 55 -2.18 2.10 4.28
CA ILE A 55 -3.41 1.38 3.92
C ILE A 55 -3.27 -0.10 4.30
N GLY A 56 -2.16 -0.75 3.96
CA GLY A 56 -1.93 -2.17 4.24
C GLY A 56 -1.95 -2.46 5.73
N THR A 57 -1.31 -1.60 6.53
CA THR A 57 -1.33 -1.68 8.00
C THR A 57 -2.73 -1.46 8.57
N MET A 58 -3.48 -0.48 8.07
CA MET A 58 -4.85 -0.23 8.50
C MET A 58 -5.76 -1.43 8.22
N VAL A 59 -5.67 -2.02 7.03
CA VAL A 59 -6.44 -3.22 6.66
C VAL A 59 -6.11 -4.38 7.60
N ARG A 60 -4.82 -4.62 7.88
CA ARG A 60 -4.40 -5.67 8.82
C ARG A 60 -5.02 -5.48 10.21
N TYR A 61 -4.89 -4.29 10.79
CA TYR A 61 -5.41 -4.04 12.14
C TYR A 61 -6.94 -4.02 12.19
N THR A 62 -7.59 -3.53 11.14
CA THR A 62 -9.06 -3.57 11.04
C THR A 62 -9.55 -5.01 10.94
N GLY A 63 -8.92 -5.85 10.11
CA GLY A 63 -9.23 -7.27 10.02
C GLY A 63 -9.03 -8.01 11.34
N LEU A 64 -7.92 -7.76 12.04
CA LEU A 64 -7.67 -8.31 13.37
C LEU A 64 -8.70 -7.83 14.41
N ALA A 65 -9.09 -6.56 14.36
CA ALA A 65 -10.10 -6.01 15.27
C ALA A 65 -11.49 -6.63 15.01
N LEU A 66 -11.87 -6.82 13.74
CA LEU A 66 -13.12 -7.49 13.38
C LEU A 66 -13.12 -8.96 13.82
N LEU A 67 -12.02 -9.68 13.57
CA LEU A 67 -11.86 -11.06 14.00
C LEU A 67 -11.92 -11.18 15.53
N TYR A 68 -11.26 -10.27 16.26
CA TYR A 68 -11.33 -10.22 17.72
C TYR A 68 -12.76 -9.95 18.23
N ARG A 69 -13.51 -9.05 17.56
CA ARG A 69 -14.91 -8.77 17.93
C ARG A 69 -15.82 -9.98 17.71
N GLU A 70 -15.57 -10.77 16.68
CA GLU A 70 -16.34 -11.99 16.41
C GLU A 70 -16.03 -13.08 17.44
N ILE A 71 -14.75 -13.30 17.77
CA ILE A 71 -14.34 -14.28 18.80
C ILE A 71 -14.92 -13.92 20.18
N LYS A 72 -15.00 -12.64 20.54
CA LYS A 72 -15.54 -12.19 21.83
C LYS A 72 -17.08 -12.20 21.88
N ARG A 73 -17.74 -12.35 20.72
CA ARG A 73 -19.21 -12.40 20.62
C ARG A 73 -19.76 -13.80 20.94
N GLU A 74 -18.93 -14.83 20.79
CA GLU A 74 -19.16 -16.20 21.28
C GLU A 74 -18.78 -16.34 22.76
#